data_AF-A0A3S8S8U7-F1
#
_entry.id   AF-A0A3S8S8U7-F1
#
_cell.length_a   1.000
_cell.length_b   1.000
_cell.length_c   1.000
_cell.angle_alpha   90.00
_cell.angle_beta   90.00
_cell.angle_gamma   90.00
#
_symmetry.space_group_name_H-M   'P 1'
#
loop_
_entity.id
_entity.type
_entity.pdbx_description
1 polymer ?
#
loop_
_entity_poly.entity_id
_entity_poly.type
_entity_poly.pdbx_seq_one_letter_code
_entity_poly.pdbx_strand_id
1 'polypeptide(L)'
;LNGKWDNLSSASLCYLHCCLKMIKMVTGDGHVDYDSTLKQINNLPEPKRHLLAEGLDNCKDEGKSLTDKCEIAYKICKCFYYNNPEAYIIP
;
A
#
# COMPACT_ATOMS: atom_id res chain seq x y z
N LEU A 1 10.50 5.82 2.47
CA LEU A 1 11.32 4.97 3.39
C LEU A 1 12.35 4.18 2.57
N ASN A 2 13.67 4.39 2.73
CA ASN A 2 14.70 3.66 1.97
C ASN A 2 14.89 2.22 2.50
N GLY A 3 13.82 1.43 2.55
CA GLY A 3 13.81 0.07 3.10
C GLY A 3 13.95 -0.03 4.62
N LYS A 4 13.95 1.10 5.34
CA LYS A 4 13.96 1.15 6.81
C LYS A 4 12.54 1.05 7.35
N TRP A 5 12.11 -0.16 7.69
CA TRP A 5 10.74 -0.44 8.16
C TRP A 5 10.64 -0.70 9.66
N ASP A 6 11.75 -0.68 10.39
CA ASP A 6 11.77 -1.00 11.82
C ASP A 6 11.69 0.27 12.68
N ASN A 7 11.08 0.15 13.86
CA ASN A 7 10.97 1.22 14.86
C ASN A 7 10.35 2.53 14.35
N LEU A 8 9.39 2.44 13.43
CA LEU A 8 8.65 3.61 12.95
C LEU A 8 7.73 4.15 14.05
N SER A 9 7.67 5.47 14.16
CA SER A 9 6.74 6.13 15.08
C SER A 9 5.29 5.94 14.65
N SER A 10 4.34 5.98 15.59
CA SER A 10 2.91 5.96 15.27
C SER A 10 2.50 7.06 14.28
N ALA A 11 3.13 8.24 14.37
CA ALA A 11 2.92 9.32 13.40
C ALA A 11 3.36 8.93 11.98
N SER A 12 4.49 8.24 11.84
CA SER A 12 4.96 7.72 10.55
C SER A 12 4.01 6.67 9.97
N LEU A 13 3.49 5.76 10.81
CA LEU A 13 2.51 4.76 10.37
C LEU A 13 1.22 5.42 9.86
N CYS A 14 0.72 6.41 10.60
CA CYS A 14 -0.49 7.13 10.20
C CYS A 14 -0.28 8.04 8.99
N TYR A 15 0.95 8.53 8.77
CA TYR A 15 1.31 9.21 7.54
C TYR A 15 1.19 8.29 6.32
N LEU A 16 1.66 7.03 6.42
CA LEU A 16 1.45 6.03 5.36
C LEU A 16 -0.04 5.82 5.06
N HIS A 17 -0.87 5.68 6.11
CA HIS A 17 -2.32 5.59 5.93
C HIS A 17 -2.89 6.82 5.21
N CYS A 18 -2.45 8.02 5.59
CA CYS A 18 -2.84 9.26 4.91
C CYS A 18 -2.50 9.21 3.41
N CYS A 19 -1.28 8.81 3.05
CA CYS A 19 -0.84 8.65 1.67
C CYS A 19 -1.69 7.64 0.89
N LEU A 20 -1.90 6.44 1.44
CA LEU A 20 -2.72 5.40 0.80
C LEU A 20 -4.16 5.87 0.58
N LYS A 21 -4.73 6.61 1.54
CA LYS A 21 -6.07 7.17 1.43
C LYS A 21 -6.17 8.27 0.37
N MET A 22 -5.14 9.11 0.24
CA MET A 22 -5.10 10.17 -0.79
C MET A 22 -5.12 9.59 -2.20
N ILE A 23 -4.41 8.49 -2.43
CA ILE A 23 -4.43 7.77 -3.71
C ILE A 23 -5.60 6.78 -3.82
N LYS A 24 -6.57 6.84 -2.90
CA LYS A 24 -7.77 5.99 -2.88
C LYS A 24 -7.48 4.49 -2.96
N MET A 25 -6.38 4.06 -2.35
CA MET A 25 -5.97 2.66 -2.31
C MET A 25 -6.59 1.92 -1.12
N VAL A 26 -6.89 2.63 -0.05
CA VAL A 26 -7.50 2.08 1.17
C VAL A 26 -8.79 2.80 1.52
N THR A 27 -9.69 2.06 2.16
CA THR A 27 -10.94 2.56 2.74
C THR A 27 -10.69 3.29 4.07
N GLY A 28 -11.75 3.83 4.69
CA GLY A 28 -11.63 4.63 5.92
C GLY A 28 -11.11 3.85 7.14
N ASP A 29 -11.32 2.55 7.16
CA ASP A 29 -10.84 1.57 8.14
C ASP A 29 -9.42 1.04 7.83
N GLY A 30 -8.83 1.44 6.69
CA GLY A 30 -7.44 1.17 6.35
C GLY A 30 -7.19 -0.06 5.47
N HIS A 31 -8.21 -0.89 5.23
CA HIS A 31 -8.11 -2.04 4.34
C HIS A 31 -8.08 -1.62 2.86
N VAL A 32 -7.49 -2.46 2.01
CA VAL A 32 -7.35 -2.18 0.58
C VAL A 32 -8.71 -2.16 -0.12
N ASP A 33 -8.98 -1.08 -0.85
CA ASP A 33 -10.08 -1.01 -1.82
C ASP A 33 -9.57 -1.59 -3.16
N TYR A 34 -9.65 -2.91 -3.29
CA TYR A 34 -9.06 -3.63 -4.41
C TYR A 34 -9.60 -3.16 -5.76
N ASP A 35 -10.92 -3.05 -5.91
CA ASP A 35 -11.56 -2.68 -7.17
C ASP A 35 -11.21 -1.25 -7.59
N SER A 36 -11.23 -0.30 -6.64
CA SER A 36 -10.84 1.09 -6.93
C SER A 36 -9.35 1.19 -7.25
N THR A 37 -8.50 0.44 -6.55
CA THR A 37 -7.05 0.43 -6.79
C THR A 37 -6.72 -0.17 -8.15
N LEU A 38 -7.30 -1.31 -8.49
CA LEU A 38 -7.07 -1.99 -9.78
C LEU A 38 -7.52 -1.11 -10.95
N LYS A 39 -8.64 -0.39 -10.82
CA LYS A 39 -9.08 0.60 -11.81
C LYS A 39 -8.05 1.71 -12.02
N GLN A 40 -7.41 2.20 -10.95
CA GLN A 40 -6.36 3.21 -11.07
C GLN A 40 -5.09 2.64 -11.74
N ILE A 41 -4.69 1.43 -11.38
CA ILE A 41 -3.54 0.74 -11.97
C ILE A 41 -3.76 0.53 -13.47
N ASN A 42 -4.97 0.19 -13.90
CA ASN A 42 -5.31 -0.04 -15.31
C ASN A 42 -5.12 1.19 -16.21
N ASN A 43 -5.10 2.40 -15.64
CA ASN A 43 -4.83 3.64 -16.37
C ASN A 43 -3.33 3.92 -16.56
N LEU A 44 -2.44 3.11 -15.98
CA LEU A 44 -1.00 3.27 -16.10
C LEU A 44 -0.46 2.59 -17.36
N PRO A 45 0.64 3.10 -17.95
CA PRO A 45 1.30 2.44 -19.07
C PRO A 45 2.06 1.18 -18.64
N GLU A 46 2.31 0.28 -19.59
CA GLU A 46 3.25 -0.84 -19.41
C GLU A 46 4.70 -0.32 -19.30
N PRO A 47 5.60 -0.99 -18.55
CA PRO A 47 5.39 -2.24 -17.78
C PRO A 47 4.86 -2.02 -16.34
N LYS A 48 4.66 -0.75 -15.93
CA LYS A 48 4.31 -0.40 -14.54
C LYS A 48 2.96 -0.97 -14.12
N ARG A 49 2.00 -1.02 -15.05
CA ARG A 49 0.68 -1.60 -14.81
C ARG A 49 0.77 -3.04 -14.31
N HIS A 50 1.53 -3.89 -14.99
CA HIS A 50 1.68 -5.30 -14.62
C HIS A 50 2.30 -5.46 -13.22
N LEU A 51 3.41 -4.78 -12.97
CA LEU A 51 4.12 -4.83 -11.68
C LEU A 51 3.25 -4.37 -10.50
N LEU A 52 2.48 -3.29 -10.70
CA LEU A 52 1.60 -2.77 -9.65
C LEU A 52 0.38 -3.66 -9.41
N ALA A 53 -0.17 -4.28 -10.46
CA ALA A 53 -1.28 -5.23 -10.33
C ALA A 53 -0.84 -6.49 -9.56
N GLU A 54 0.34 -7.03 -9.87
CA GLU A 54 0.93 -8.16 -9.13
C GLU A 54 1.18 -7.79 -7.65
N GLY A 55 1.73 -6.59 -7.40
CA GLY A 55 1.92 -6.10 -6.03
C GLY A 55 0.62 -5.96 -5.25
N LEU A 56 -0.44 -5.49 -5.91
CA LEU A 56 -1.77 -5.40 -5.32
C LEU A 56 -2.31 -6.78 -4.94
N ASP A 57 -2.20 -7.76 -5.83
CA ASP A 57 -2.67 -9.12 -5.54
C ASP A 57 -1.91 -9.78 -4.40
N ASN A 58 -0.61 -9.55 -4.29
CA ASN A 58 0.23 -10.12 -3.23
C ASN A 58 0.01 -9.45 -1.86
N CYS A 59 -0.42 -8.18 -1.83
CA CYS A 59 -0.46 -7.38 -0.61
C CYS A 59 -1.86 -6.97 -0.14
N LYS A 60 -2.94 -7.30 -0.87
CA LYS A 60 -4.31 -6.83 -0.56
C LYS A 60 -4.87 -7.28 0.79
N ASP A 61 -4.44 -8.43 1.29
CA ASP A 61 -4.91 -9.00 2.57
C ASP A 61 -3.97 -8.66 3.75
N GLU A 62 -2.92 -7.85 3.52
CA GLU A 62 -2.00 -7.43 4.58
C GLU A 62 -2.73 -6.63 5.65
N GLY A 63 -2.53 -7.03 6.91
CA GLY A 63 -3.19 -6.39 8.05
C GLY A 63 -4.67 -6.69 8.21
N LYS A 64 -5.27 -7.63 7.45
CA LYS A 64 -6.71 -7.98 7.53
C LYS A 64 -7.22 -8.37 8.93
N SER A 65 -6.34 -8.86 9.80
CA SER A 65 -6.68 -9.20 11.19
C SER A 65 -6.51 -8.04 12.18
N LEU A 66 -6.05 -6.89 11.71
CA LEU A 66 -5.79 -5.70 12.53
C LEU A 66 -6.98 -4.75 12.46
N THR A 67 -7.07 -3.87 13.45
CA THR A 67 -8.08 -2.80 13.51
C THR A 67 -7.47 -1.41 13.46
N ASP A 68 -6.17 -1.29 13.74
CA ASP A 68 -5.46 -0.02 13.64
C ASP A 68 -5.10 0.25 12.17
N LYS A 69 -5.80 1.22 11.57
CA LYS A 69 -5.61 1.64 10.18
C LYS A 69 -4.18 2.08 9.84
N CYS A 70 -3.43 2.60 10.81
CA CYS A 70 -2.05 3.03 10.63
C CYS A 70 -1.12 1.82 10.59
N GLU A 71 -1.36 0.80 11.43
CA GLU A 71 -0.65 -0.47 11.37
C GLU A 71 -0.98 -1.26 10.10
N ILE A 72 -2.24 -1.27 9.66
CA ILE A 72 -2.65 -1.88 8.38
C ILE A 72 -1.88 -1.23 7.23
N ALA A 73 -1.86 0.11 7.16
CA ALA A 73 -1.13 0.83 6.14
C ALA A 73 0.37 0.51 6.14
N TYR A 74 0.98 0.37 7.32
CA TYR A 74 2.37 -0.08 7.44
C TYR A 74 2.60 -1.46 6.82
N LYS A 75 1.73 -2.45 7.12
CA LYS A 75 1.85 -3.81 6.59
C LYS A 75 1.74 -3.82 5.08
N ILE A 76 0.76 -3.12 4.53
CA ILE A 76 0.57 -2.96 3.09
C ILE A 76 1.81 -2.33 2.46
N CYS A 77 2.25 -1.14 2.91
CA CYS A 77 3.39 -0.45 2.31
C CYS A 77 4.68 -1.28 2.40
N LYS A 78 4.92 -1.96 3.53
CA LYS A 78 6.06 -2.86 3.70
C LYS A 78 6.01 -4.01 2.70
N CYS A 79 4.85 -4.64 2.52
CA CYS A 79 4.65 -5.70 1.55
C CYS A 79 4.91 -5.21 0.11
N PHE A 80 4.39 -4.05 -0.28
CA PHE A 80 4.61 -3.48 -1.61
C PHE A 80 6.09 -3.20 -1.87
N TYR A 81 6.82 -2.70 -0.87
CA TYR A 81 8.25 -2.43 -0.99
C TYR A 81 9.06 -3.72 -1.24
N TYR A 82 8.75 -4.82 -0.55
CA TYR A 82 9.49 -6.07 -0.72
C TYR A 82 9.08 -6.89 -1.94
N ASN A 83 7.80 -6.83 -2.34
CA ASN A 83 7.33 -7.55 -3.53
C ASN A 83 7.68 -6.83 -4.83
N ASN A 84 7.66 -5.49 -4.84
CA ASN A 84 7.85 -4.70 -6.05
C ASN A 84 8.69 -3.44 -5.78
N PRO A 85 9.97 -3.57 -5.38
CA PRO A 85 10.82 -2.43 -5.05
C PRO A 85 11.03 -1.48 -6.23
N GLU A 86 11.04 -1.99 -7.47
CA GLU A 86 11.22 -1.20 -8.69
C GLU A 86 9.99 -0.34 -9.05
N ALA A 87 8.80 -0.76 -8.63
CA ALA A 87 7.54 -0.07 -8.87
C ALA A 87 7.01 0.66 -7.63
N TYR A 88 7.79 0.70 -6.54
CA TYR A 88 7.36 1.30 -5.29
C TYR A 88 7.26 2.83 -5.39
N ILE A 89 6.04 3.35 -5.32
CA ILE A 89 5.72 4.79 -5.48
C ILE A 89 5.10 5.43 -4.23
N ILE A 90 4.98 4.68 -3.14
CA ILE A 90 4.35 5.17 -1.92
C ILE A 90 5.37 6.03 -1.13
N PRO A 91 5.04 7.26 -0.70
CA PRO A 91 5.97 8.18 -0.02
C PRO A 91 6.66 7.61 1.24
#